data_AF-A0A1L6J6B8-F1
#
_entry.id   AF-A0A1L6J6B8-F1
#
_cell.length_a   1.000
_cell.length_b   1.000
_cell.length_c   1.000
_cell.angle_alpha   90.00
_cell.angle_beta   90.00
_cell.angle_gamma   90.00
#
_symmetry.space_group_name_H-M   'P 1'
#
loop_
_entity.id
_entity.type
_entity.pdbx_description
1 polymer ?
#
loop_
_entity_poly.entity_id
_entity_poly.type
_entity_poly.pdbx_seq_one_letter_code
_entity_poly.pdbx_strand_id
1 'polypeptide(L)'
;MNDFDNETWLIEAGDEVIEKQASIGMSLLTNAERLIYCLWVADYGMRNAGDLETARDLFEPFQAQGREAAAELNLSHTLSLFSLPREEMERDYFDLFDEVCAEIRKL
;
A
#
# COMPACT_ATOMS: atom_id res chain seq x y z
N MET A 1 11.00 14.58 -8.33
CA MET A 1 10.22 15.84 -8.32
C MET A 1 8.85 15.57 -8.92
N ASN A 2 8.08 14.71 -8.26
CA ASN A 2 6.61 14.64 -8.41
C ASN A 2 5.95 13.95 -7.19
N ASP A 3 6.61 13.93 -6.02
CA ASP A 3 6.13 13.27 -4.81
C ASP A 3 4.73 13.77 -4.40
N PHE A 4 4.46 15.06 -4.69
CA PHE A 4 3.13 15.67 -4.50
C PHE A 4 2.02 15.00 -5.32
N ASP A 5 2.31 14.38 -6.47
CA ASP A 5 1.30 13.68 -7.28
C ASP A 5 1.02 12.27 -6.74
N ASN A 6 2.05 11.53 -6.32
CA ASN A 6 1.88 10.16 -5.84
C ASN A 6 1.27 10.09 -4.43
N GLU A 7 1.68 10.97 -3.52
CA GLU A 7 1.06 11.09 -2.19
C GLU A 7 -0.42 11.48 -2.32
N THR A 8 -0.73 12.51 -3.11
CA THR A 8 -2.12 12.95 -3.31
C THR A 8 -2.96 11.85 -3.95
N TRP A 9 -2.43 11.20 -5.00
CA TRP A 9 -3.10 10.07 -5.63
C TRP A 9 -3.39 8.95 -4.64
N LEU A 10 -2.43 8.58 -3.79
CA LEU A 10 -2.63 7.51 -2.82
C LEU A 10 -3.66 7.88 -1.75
N ILE A 11 -3.69 9.14 -1.30
CA ILE A 11 -4.73 9.62 -0.37
C ILE A 11 -6.11 9.49 -1.01
N GLU A 12 -6.31 10.02 -2.22
CA GLU A 12 -7.61 9.99 -2.90
C GLU A 12 -8.07 8.56 -3.23
N ALA A 13 -7.19 7.75 -3.82
CA ALA A 13 -7.50 6.36 -4.15
C ALA A 13 -7.70 5.50 -2.89
N GLY A 14 -6.93 5.77 -1.83
CA GLY A 14 -7.07 5.14 -0.53
C GLY A 14 -8.44 5.45 0.10
N ASP A 15 -8.86 6.72 0.09
CA ASP A 15 -10.15 7.14 0.63
C ASP A 15 -11.32 6.43 -0.06
N GLU A 16 -11.33 6.37 -1.39
CA GLU A 16 -12.35 5.63 -2.15
C GLU A 16 -12.42 4.16 -1.74
N VAL A 17 -11.26 3.52 -1.56
CA VAL A 17 -11.18 2.12 -1.15
C VAL A 17 -11.60 1.93 0.30
N ILE A 18 -11.26 2.84 1.22
CA ILE A 18 -11.67 2.82 2.62
C ILE A 18 -13.20 2.91 2.73
N GLU A 19 -13.82 3.84 2.00
CA GLU A 19 -15.27 3.97 1.96
C GLU A 19 -15.94 2.69 1.45
N LYS A 20 -15.41 2.12 0.37
CA LYS A 20 -15.89 0.85 -0.18
C LYS A 20 -15.70 -0.30 0.81
N GLN A 21 -14.53 -0.41 1.42
CA GLN A 21 -14.20 -1.42 2.43
C GLN A 21 -15.18 -1.35 3.61
N ALA A 22 -15.53 -0.14 4.07
CA ALA A 22 -16.50 0.06 5.13
C ALA A 22 -17.93 -0.37 4.73
N SER A 23 -18.28 -0.24 3.44
CA SER A 23 -19.59 -0.62 2.92
C SER A 23 -19.76 -2.11 2.67
N ILE A 24 -18.77 -2.77 2.05
CA ILE A 24 -18.90 -4.17 1.57
C ILE A 24 -17.98 -5.15 2.29
N GLY A 25 -17.05 -4.67 3.11
CA GLY A 25 -16.06 -5.50 3.80
C GLY A 25 -14.84 -5.85 2.94
N MET A 26 -13.71 -6.11 3.61
CA MET A 26 -12.41 -6.38 2.98
C MET A 26 -12.41 -7.56 2.00
N SER A 27 -13.19 -8.60 2.28
CA SER A 27 -13.22 -9.83 1.46
C SER A 27 -13.87 -9.64 0.08
N LEU A 28 -14.66 -8.57 -0.10
CA LEU A 28 -15.33 -8.26 -1.36
C LEU A 28 -14.57 -7.24 -2.21
N LEU A 29 -13.44 -6.73 -1.72
CA LEU A 29 -12.56 -5.89 -2.52
C LEU A 29 -11.84 -6.73 -3.60
N THR A 30 -11.63 -6.10 -4.75
CA THR A 30 -10.75 -6.63 -5.80
C THR A 30 -9.30 -6.69 -5.31
N ASN A 31 -8.43 -7.36 -6.06
CA ASN A 31 -7.00 -7.40 -5.70
C ASN A 31 -6.36 -6.02 -5.82
N ALA A 32 -6.74 -5.21 -6.81
CA ALA A 32 -6.25 -3.84 -6.98
C ALA A 32 -6.63 -2.96 -5.78
N GLU A 33 -7.89 -3.03 -5.35
CA GLU A 33 -8.38 -2.27 -4.20
C GLU A 33 -7.69 -2.71 -2.90
N ARG A 34 -7.57 -4.02 -2.67
CA ARG A 34 -6.80 -4.52 -1.51
C ARG A 34 -5.37 -4.02 -1.52
N LEU A 35 -4.74 -4.00 -2.69
CA LEU A 35 -3.36 -3.53 -2.81
C LEU A 35 -3.25 -2.03 -2.50
N ILE A 36 -4.15 -1.20 -3.04
CA ILE A 36 -4.21 0.24 -2.74
C ILE A 36 -4.43 0.46 -1.24
N TYR A 37 -5.34 -0.28 -0.62
CA TYR A 37 -5.55 -0.21 0.83
C TYR A 37 -4.29 -0.55 1.62
N CYS A 38 -3.60 -1.65 1.27
CA CYS A 38 -2.38 -2.06 1.96
C CYS A 38 -1.24 -1.04 1.79
N LEU A 39 -1.13 -0.43 0.61
CA LEU A 39 -0.16 0.64 0.36
C LEU A 39 -0.50 1.90 1.15
N TRP A 40 -1.77 2.29 1.20
CA TRP A 40 -2.25 3.43 1.98
C TRP A 40 -1.97 3.23 3.48
N VAL A 41 -2.21 2.02 4.01
CA VAL A 41 -1.89 1.70 5.41
C VAL A 41 -0.39 1.83 5.69
N ALA A 42 0.46 1.35 4.78
CA ALA A 42 1.90 1.48 4.90
C ALA A 42 2.35 2.95 4.86
N ASP A 43 1.84 3.73 3.90
CA ASP A 43 2.14 5.17 3.77
C ASP A 43 1.69 5.95 5.00
N TYR A 44 0.50 5.65 5.51
CA TYR A 44 -0.04 6.25 6.72
C TYR A 44 0.90 6.03 7.91
N GLY A 45 1.40 4.82 8.13
CA GLY A 45 2.36 4.53 9.20
C GLY A 45 3.67 5.29 9.01
N MET A 46 4.26 5.18 7.83
CA MET A 46 5.55 5.81 7.50
C MET A 46 5.50 7.34 7.59
N ARG A 47 4.40 7.98 7.20
CA ARG A 47 4.28 9.44 7.23
C ARG A 47 3.85 10.00 8.59
N ASN A 48 3.02 9.28 9.35
CA ASN A 48 2.52 9.80 10.63
C ASN A 48 3.41 9.41 11.83
N ALA A 49 4.07 8.26 11.78
CA ALA A 49 4.90 7.74 12.87
C ALA A 49 6.36 7.50 12.47
N GLY A 50 6.63 7.32 11.17
CA GLY A 50 7.95 6.92 10.70
C GLY A 50 8.22 5.42 10.83
N ASP A 51 7.19 4.61 11.05
CA ASP A 51 7.28 3.17 11.24
C ASP A 51 6.08 2.40 10.65
N LEU A 52 6.28 1.10 10.40
CA LEU A 52 5.25 0.16 9.99
C LEU A 52 4.62 -0.59 11.17
N GLU A 53 5.04 -0.29 12.41
CA GLU A 53 4.33 -0.75 13.60
C GLU A 53 2.94 -0.09 13.68
N THR A 54 2.86 1.21 13.40
CA THR A 54 1.60 1.95 13.27
C THR A 54 0.72 1.40 12.14
N ALA A 55 1.32 1.03 11.01
CA ALA A 55 0.62 0.37 9.91
C ALA A 55 0.04 -1.00 10.33
N ARG A 56 0.82 -1.81 11.06
CA ARG A 56 0.37 -3.10 11.61
C ARG A 56 -0.76 -2.93 12.63
N ASP A 57 -0.67 -1.92 13.50
CA ASP A 57 -1.70 -1.69 14.51
C ASP A 57 -3.03 -1.24 13.88
N LEU A 58 -2.97 -0.52 12.75
CA LEU A 58 -4.14 -0.15 11.96
C LEU A 58 -4.73 -1.33 11.20
N PHE A 59 -3.89 -2.10 10.51
CA PHE A 59 -4.30 -3.28 9.77
C PHE A 59 -3.18 -4.33 9.75
N GLU A 60 -3.21 -5.24 10.72
CA GLU A 60 -2.16 -6.25 10.94
C GLU A 60 -1.72 -7.00 9.67
N PRO A 61 -2.64 -7.45 8.79
CA PRO A 61 -2.25 -8.23 7.63
C PRO A 61 -1.86 -7.38 6.41
N PHE A 62 -1.68 -6.05 6.51
CA PHE A 62 -1.40 -5.16 5.37
C PHE A 62 -0.24 -5.67 4.49
N GLN A 63 0.83 -6.14 5.12
CA GLN A 63 2.02 -6.58 4.40
C GLN A 63 1.79 -7.91 3.68
N ALA A 64 1.15 -8.87 4.35
CA ALA A 64 0.84 -10.17 3.76
C ALA A 64 -0.18 -10.05 2.62
N GLN A 65 -1.25 -9.27 2.82
CA GLN A 65 -2.27 -9.04 1.79
C GLN A 65 -1.75 -8.19 0.64
N GLY A 66 -0.91 -7.19 0.90
CA GLY A 66 -0.23 -6.41 -0.14
C GLY A 66 0.64 -7.31 -1.02
N ARG A 67 1.40 -8.23 -0.40
CA ARG A 67 2.22 -9.21 -1.13
C ARG A 67 1.37 -10.14 -1.99
N GLU A 68 0.30 -10.72 -1.44
CA GLU A 68 -0.60 -11.62 -2.16
C GLU A 68 -1.28 -10.91 -3.34
N ALA A 69 -1.83 -9.72 -3.11
CA ALA A 69 -2.47 -8.93 -4.15
C ALA A 69 -1.47 -8.53 -5.27
N ALA A 70 -0.26 -8.11 -4.91
CA ALA A 70 0.78 -7.79 -5.89
C ALA A 70 1.20 -9.01 -6.72
N ALA A 71 1.29 -10.19 -6.11
CA ALA A 71 1.58 -11.43 -6.82
C ALA A 71 0.48 -11.79 -7.82
N GLU A 72 -0.79 -11.74 -7.42
CA GLU A 72 -1.95 -12.02 -8.29
C GLU A 72 -2.05 -11.04 -9.47
N LEU A 73 -1.63 -9.79 -9.25
CA LEU A 73 -1.63 -8.74 -10.28
C LEU A 73 -0.34 -8.70 -11.12
N ASN A 74 0.64 -9.56 -10.83
CA ASN A 74 1.96 -9.60 -11.49
C ASN A 74 2.75 -8.28 -11.41
N LEU A 75 2.65 -7.59 -10.27
CA LEU A 75 3.31 -6.30 -10.03
C LEU A 75 4.66 -6.52 -9.35
N SER A 76 5.74 -6.41 -10.10
CA SER A 76 7.08 -6.86 -9.70
C SER A 76 7.70 -5.95 -8.65
N HIS A 77 7.57 -4.63 -8.80
CA HIS A 77 8.13 -3.66 -7.85
C HIS A 77 7.37 -3.70 -6.53
N THR A 78 6.04 -3.74 -6.63
CA THR A 78 5.12 -3.78 -5.49
C THR A 78 5.26 -5.09 -4.73
N LEU A 79 5.36 -6.22 -5.44
CA LEU A 79 5.62 -7.52 -4.83
C LEU A 79 6.96 -7.52 -4.09
N SER A 80 7.99 -6.91 -4.67
CA SER A 80 9.31 -6.81 -4.04
C SER A 80 9.23 -6.02 -2.74
N LEU A 81 8.59 -4.84 -2.73
CA LEU A 81 8.39 -4.02 -1.53
C LEU A 81 7.70 -4.81 -0.40
N PHE A 82 6.54 -5.41 -0.67
CA PHE A 82 5.78 -6.15 0.35
C PHE A 82 6.42 -7.49 0.75
N SER A 83 7.41 -7.97 0.01
CA SER A 83 8.18 -9.17 0.36
C SER A 83 9.39 -8.90 1.24
N LEU A 84 9.79 -7.63 1.41
CA LEU A 84 10.90 -7.25 2.28
C LEU A 84 10.58 -7.60 3.75
N PRO A 85 11.60 -7.93 4.56
CA PRO A 85 11.48 -7.85 6.01
C PRO A 85 11.00 -6.45 6.43
N ARG A 86 10.17 -6.36 7.47
CA ARG A 86 9.53 -5.09 7.86
C ARG A 86 10.53 -3.95 8.11
N GLU A 87 11.64 -4.22 8.78
CA GLU A 87 12.70 -3.23 9.03
C GLU A 87 13.36 -2.72 7.74
N GLU A 88 13.51 -3.60 6.72
CA GLU A 88 14.03 -3.20 5.42
C GLU A 88 12.98 -2.41 4.62
N MET A 89 11.71 -2.82 4.71
CA MET A 89 10.59 -2.09 4.11
C MET A 89 10.49 -0.68 4.68
N GLU A 90 10.59 -0.49 6.00
CA GLU A 90 10.60 0.83 6.65
C GLU A 90 11.75 1.70 6.14
N ARG A 91 12.97 1.14 6.12
CA ARG A 91 14.17 1.86 5.68
C ARG A 91 14.08 2.32 4.23
N ASP A 92 13.59 1.44 3.35
CA ASP A 92 13.64 1.65 1.90
C ASP A 92 12.30 2.19 1.35
N TYR A 93 11.28 2.41 2.20
CA TYR A 93 9.91 2.71 1.79
C TYR A 93 9.82 3.89 0.82
N PHE A 94 10.36 5.04 1.23
CA PHE A 94 10.24 6.28 0.44
C PHE A 94 11.07 6.24 -0.84
N ASP A 95 12.17 5.49 -0.85
CA ASP A 95 13.00 5.30 -2.05
C ASP A 95 12.28 4.43 -3.10
N LEU A 96 11.42 3.50 -2.66
CA LEU A 96 10.66 2.59 -3.52
C LEU A 96 9.25 3.11 -3.87
N PHE A 97 8.75 4.10 -3.12
CA PHE A 97 7.37 4.57 -3.20
C PHE A 97 6.94 4.96 -4.62
N ASP A 98 7.77 5.77 -5.30
CA ASP A 98 7.44 6.28 -6.63
C ASP A 98 7.29 5.16 -7.67
N GLU A 99 8.14 4.13 -7.62
CA GLU A 99 8.07 2.99 -8.53
C GLU A 99 6.82 2.16 -8.29
N VAL A 100 6.46 1.96 -7.02
CA VAL A 100 5.26 1.23 -6.62
C VAL A 100 3.98 1.97 -7.06
N CYS A 101 3.90 3.28 -6.82
CA CYS A 101 2.78 4.10 -7.30
C CYS A 101 2.68 4.05 -8.83
N ALA A 102 3.79 4.19 -9.55
CA ALA A 102 3.81 4.14 -11.01
C ALA A 102 3.40 2.78 -11.59
N GLU A 103 3.65 1.70 -10.85
CA GLU A 103 3.23 0.35 -11.21
C GLU A 103 1.72 0.15 -10.99
N ILE A 104 1.20 0.53 -9.81
CA ILE A 104 -0.22 0.36 -9.47
C ILE A 104 -1.14 1.23 -10.35
N ARG A 105 -0.72 2.45 -10.71
CA ARG A 105 -1.50 3.36 -11.56
C ARG A 105 -1.74 2.85 -13.00
N LYS A 106 -1.11 1.73 -13.39
CA LYS A 106 -1.29 1.10 -14.71
C LYS A 106 -2.33 -0.02 -14.72
N LEU A 107 -2.91 -0.36 -13.57
CA LEU A 107 -3.97 -1.37 -13.43
C LEU A 107 -5.28 -0.95 -14.10
#